data_AF-A0A7V9UL77-F1
#
_entry.id   AF-A0A7V9UL77-F1
#
_cell.length_a   1.000
_cell.length_b   1.000
_cell.length_c   1.000
_cell.angle_alpha   90.00
_cell.angle_beta   90.00
_cell.angle_gamma   90.00
#
_symmetry.space_group_name_H-M   'P 1'
#
loop_
_entity.id
_entity.type
_entity.pdbx_description
1 polymer ?
#
loop_
_entity_poly.entity_id
_entity_poly.type
_entity_poly.pdbx_seq_one_letter_code
_entity_poly.pdbx_strand_id
1 'polypeptide(L)'
;RSLDSTLIFYESPHRIAQALADAREILGEREAAVARELTKLHEEIARGRLSELAERFSIEDAARGEMVLIIDRTVIGIETIEENSEANIAARVAALESEGLDSRAALKKVARELGLSRPEAYRRLTIARHQSESDE
;
A
#
# COMPACT_ATOMS: atom_id res chain seq x y z
N ARG A 1 -2.04 -9.90 -8.95
CA ARG A 1 -1.07 -10.43 -7.95
C ARG A 1 -0.67 -9.26 -7.05
N SER A 2 -0.80 -9.37 -5.73
CA SER A 2 -0.37 -8.30 -4.81
C SER A 2 1.15 -8.34 -4.64
N LEU A 3 1.84 -7.34 -5.20
CA LEU A 3 3.25 -7.09 -4.92
C LEU A 3 3.35 -6.14 -3.73
N ASP A 4 4.09 -6.54 -2.70
CA ASP A 4 4.36 -5.75 -1.48
C ASP A 4 5.71 -5.01 -1.59
N SER A 5 5.90 -4.37 -2.73
CA SER A 5 7.10 -3.62 -3.05
C SER A 5 6.74 -2.44 -3.93
N THR A 6 7.49 -1.34 -3.78
CA THR A 6 7.45 -0.24 -4.75
C THR A 6 7.89 -0.76 -6.10
N LEU A 7 7.14 -0.40 -7.15
CA LEU A 7 7.43 -0.77 -8.52
C LEU A 7 8.01 0.43 -9.25
N ILE A 8 9.05 0.22 -10.05
CA ILE A 8 9.71 1.27 -10.82
C ILE A 8 9.72 0.83 -12.28
N PHE A 9 9.22 1.70 -13.15
CA PHE A 9 9.15 1.49 -14.58
C PHE A 9 9.78 2.67 -15.31
N TYR A 10 10.50 2.37 -16.38
CA TYR A 10 10.83 3.36 -17.39
C TYR A 10 9.75 3.35 -18.45
N GLU A 11 9.23 4.52 -18.79
CA GLU A 11 8.17 4.63 -19.75
C GLU A 11 8.40 5.79 -20.73
N SER A 12 7.90 5.61 -21.95
CA SER A 12 7.90 6.66 -22.95
C SER A 12 6.83 7.70 -22.65
N PRO A 13 7.05 8.98 -23.01
CA PRO A 13 6.05 10.02 -22.83
C PRO A 13 4.70 9.70 -23.46
N HIS A 14 4.67 9.12 -24.66
CA HIS A 14 3.44 8.79 -25.37
C HIS A 14 2.64 7.64 -24.75
N ARG A 15 3.23 6.87 -23.82
CA ARG A 15 2.59 5.73 -23.17
C ARG A 15 2.29 5.95 -21.71
N ILE A 16 2.81 7.00 -21.07
CA ILE A 16 2.70 7.17 -19.60
C ILE A 16 1.25 7.21 -19.13
N ALA A 17 0.36 7.92 -19.84
CA ALA A 17 -1.05 8.01 -19.48
C ALA A 17 -1.74 6.64 -19.55
N GLN A 18 -1.48 5.87 -20.62
CA GLN A 18 -1.99 4.51 -20.77
C GLN A 18 -1.39 3.57 -19.71
N ALA A 19 -0.09 3.67 -19.44
CA ALA A 19 0.59 2.85 -18.43
C ALA A 19 0.05 3.10 -17.02
N LEU A 20 -0.28 4.35 -16.68
CA LEU A 20 -0.94 4.72 -15.42
C LEU A 20 -2.35 4.13 -15.33
N ALA A 21 -3.12 4.17 -16.42
CA ALA A 21 -4.46 3.59 -16.49
C ALA A 21 -4.41 2.05 -16.36
N ASP A 22 -3.51 1.39 -17.09
CA ASP A 22 -3.28 -0.06 -17.01
C ASP A 22 -2.83 -0.46 -15.60
N ALA A 23 -1.94 0.32 -14.99
CA ALA A 23 -1.50 0.08 -13.63
C ALA A 23 -2.65 0.17 -12.63
N ARG A 24 -3.55 1.16 -12.78
CA ARG A 24 -4.75 1.27 -11.95
C ARG A 24 -5.66 0.05 -12.10
N GLU A 25 -5.89 -0.40 -13.34
CA GLU A 25 -6.73 -1.57 -13.62
C GLU A 25 -6.15 -2.86 -12.99
N ILE A 26 -4.83 -3.05 -13.10
CA ILE A 26 -4.16 -4.29 -12.66
C ILE A 26 -3.85 -4.28 -11.15
N LEU A 27 -3.45 -3.13 -10.62
CA LEU A 27 -2.90 -2.99 -9.26
C LEU A 27 -3.86 -2.31 -8.27
N GLY A 28 -4.99 -1.77 -8.76
CA GLY A 28 -5.92 -0.97 -8.00
C GLY A 28 -5.47 0.49 -7.84
N GLU A 29 -6.24 1.26 -7.09
CA GLU A 29 -5.96 2.67 -6.85
C GLU A 29 -4.80 2.83 -5.85
N ARG A 30 -3.66 3.36 -6.31
CA ARG A 30 -2.44 3.53 -5.49
C ARG A 30 -1.85 4.92 -5.63
N GLU A 31 -1.05 5.29 -4.62
CA GLU A 31 -0.13 6.42 -4.72
C GLU A 31 0.99 6.10 -5.72
N ALA A 32 1.36 7.10 -6.50
CA ALA A 32 2.43 7.00 -7.48
C ALA A 32 3.16 8.34 -7.67
N ALA A 33 4.29 8.27 -8.34
CA ALA A 33 5.08 9.41 -8.79
C ALA A 33 5.49 9.21 -10.26
N VAL A 34 5.41 10.27 -11.05
CA VAL A 34 6.03 10.34 -12.37
C VAL A 34 7.12 11.39 -12.32
N ALA A 35 8.36 10.97 -12.51
CA ALA A 35 9.50 11.86 -12.65
C ALA A 35 9.88 12.02 -14.13
N ARG A 36 10.14 13.26 -14.56
CA ARG A 36 10.50 13.61 -15.93
C ARG A 36 11.81 14.37 -15.95
N GLU A 37 12.63 14.07 -16.95
CA GLU A 37 13.87 14.79 -17.25
C GLU A 37 14.85 14.87 -16.06
N LEU A 38 14.91 13.82 -15.24
CA LEU A 38 15.89 13.67 -14.16
C LEU A 38 17.29 13.96 -14.74
N THR A 39 18.01 14.93 -14.16
CA THR A 39 19.32 15.50 -14.59
C THR A 39 19.31 16.76 -15.48
N LYS A 40 18.15 17.22 -15.98
CA LYS A 40 18.05 18.51 -16.71
C LYS A 40 17.59 19.64 -15.79
N LEU A 41 17.84 20.88 -16.21
CA LEU A 41 17.47 22.10 -15.46
C LEU A 41 15.96 22.20 -15.13
N HIS A 42 15.12 21.45 -15.84
CA HIS A 42 13.66 21.44 -15.74
C HIS A 42 13.13 20.08 -15.25
N GLU A 43 13.75 19.51 -14.20
CA GLU A 43 13.22 18.30 -13.56
C GLU A 43 11.80 18.55 -13.02
N GLU A 44 10.92 17.59 -13.27
CA GLU A 44 9.54 17.62 -12.78
C GLU A 44 9.21 16.30 -12.08
N ILE A 45 8.59 16.37 -10.90
CA ILE A 45 8.03 15.21 -10.19
C ILE A 45 6.55 15.47 -9.90
N ALA A 46 5.68 14.76 -10.58
CA ALA A 46 4.25 14.71 -10.29
C ALA A 46 3.96 13.57 -9.30
N ARG A 47 3.25 13.86 -8.21
CA ARG A 47 2.79 12.86 -7.23
C ARG A 47 1.28 12.90 -7.13
N GLY A 48 0.67 11.75 -6.87
CA GLY A 48 -0.77 11.62 -6.67
C GLY A 48 -1.25 10.21 -6.90
N ARG A 49 -2.58 10.04 -6.94
CA ARG A 49 -3.19 8.73 -7.21
C ARG A 49 -3.03 8.37 -8.68
N LEU A 50 -2.99 7.07 -8.99
CA LEU A 50 -2.88 6.58 -10.36
C LEU A 50 -3.95 7.18 -11.30
N SER A 51 -5.19 7.35 -10.83
CA SER A 51 -6.26 8.02 -11.60
C SER A 51 -5.97 9.49 -11.91
N GLU A 52 -5.58 10.27 -10.90
CA GLU A 52 -5.27 11.70 -11.03
C GLU A 52 -4.09 11.93 -11.97
N LEU A 53 -3.05 11.09 -11.86
CA LEU A 53 -1.89 11.15 -12.73
C LEU A 53 -2.25 10.74 -14.17
N ALA A 54 -3.07 9.69 -14.35
CA ALA A 54 -3.51 9.27 -15.68
C ALA A 54 -4.29 10.39 -16.40
N GLU A 55 -5.19 11.06 -15.68
CA GLU A 55 -5.94 12.21 -16.22
C GLU A 55 -4.99 13.36 -16.58
N ARG A 56 -4.13 13.76 -15.65
CA ARG A 56 -3.14 14.82 -15.88
C ARG A 56 -2.31 14.58 -17.13
N PHE A 57 -1.70 13.40 -17.25
CA PHE A 57 -0.83 13.08 -18.38
C PHE A 57 -1.57 12.73 -19.68
N SER A 58 -2.90 12.60 -19.64
CA SER A 58 -3.71 12.47 -20.86
C SER A 58 -3.98 13.82 -21.54
N ILE A 59 -3.95 14.91 -20.77
CA ILE A 59 -4.21 16.28 -21.24
C ILE A 59 -2.90 17.00 -21.54
N GLU A 60 -1.84 16.67 -20.80
CA GLU A 60 -0.53 17.30 -20.97
C GLU A 60 0.16 16.80 -22.25
N ASP A 61 0.69 17.73 -23.06
CA ASP A 61 1.40 17.39 -24.29
C ASP A 61 2.70 16.66 -23.92
N ALA A 62 2.68 15.33 -24.04
CA ALA A 62 3.75 14.43 -23.62
C ALA A 62 4.96 14.47 -24.58
N ALA A 63 5.34 15.64 -25.07
CA ALA A 63 6.19 15.73 -26.25
C ALA A 63 7.64 15.28 -26.01
N ARG A 64 8.18 15.31 -24.78
CA ARG A 64 9.62 15.05 -24.53
C ARG A 64 9.94 14.51 -23.14
N GLY A 65 11.05 13.76 -23.09
CA GLY A 65 11.74 13.36 -21.87
C GLY A 65 11.81 11.85 -21.63
N GLU A 66 12.78 11.41 -20.83
CA GLU A 66 12.72 10.11 -20.17
C GLU A 66 11.77 10.24 -18.97
N MET A 67 10.90 9.24 -18.77
CA MET A 67 9.98 9.20 -17.64
C MET A 67 10.25 8.00 -16.76
N VAL A 68 10.23 8.22 -15.45
CA VAL A 68 10.28 7.18 -14.44
C VAL A 68 8.95 7.18 -13.71
N LEU A 69 8.21 6.08 -13.83
CA LEU A 69 6.99 5.83 -13.08
C LEU A 69 7.33 5.00 -11.84
N ILE A 70 6.98 5.52 -10.67
CA ILE A 70 7.18 4.90 -9.37
C ILE A 70 5.79 4.65 -8.79
N ILE A 71 5.43 3.40 -8.54
CA ILE A 71 4.12 3.02 -8.00
C ILE A 71 4.34 2.45 -6.61
N ASP A 72 3.59 2.96 -5.63
CA ASP A 72 3.71 2.48 -4.27
C ASP A 72 3.29 1.01 -4.15
N ARG A 73 3.75 0.36 -3.08
CA ARG A 73 3.36 -1.00 -2.72
C ARG A 73 1.84 -1.06 -2.49
N THR A 74 1.33 -2.29 -2.47
CA THR A 74 -0.06 -2.50 -2.04
C THR A 74 -0.19 -2.02 -0.60
N VAL A 75 -1.10 -1.08 -0.32
CA VAL A 75 -1.50 -0.81 1.07
C VAL A 75 -2.37 -1.98 1.50
N ILE A 76 -1.76 -2.99 2.14
CA ILE A 76 -2.51 -4.06 2.77
C ILE A 76 -3.22 -3.45 3.99
N GLY A 77 -4.53 -3.23 3.85
CA GLY A 77 -5.39 -2.59 4.84
C GLY A 77 -6.03 -1.36 4.20
N ILE A 78 -7.21 -1.49 3.59
CA ILE A 78 -8.45 -1.05 4.26
C ILE A 78 -9.71 -1.82 3.78
N GLU A 79 -9.65 -2.72 2.78
CA GLU A 79 -10.85 -3.37 2.23
C GLU A 79 -11.35 -4.63 2.99
N THR A 80 -11.04 -4.80 4.28
CA THR A 80 -11.64 -5.89 5.10
C THR A 80 -11.84 -5.49 6.55
N ILE A 81 -12.07 -4.19 6.81
CA ILE A 81 -12.09 -3.64 8.18
C ILE A 81 -13.37 -4.03 8.96
N GLU A 82 -14.48 -4.36 8.31
CA GLU A 82 -15.73 -4.58 9.06
C GLU A 82 -15.78 -5.92 9.83
N GLU A 83 -15.05 -6.96 9.41
CA GLU A 83 -14.98 -8.23 10.17
C GLU A 83 -13.64 -8.44 10.92
N ASN A 84 -12.57 -7.77 10.51
CA ASN A 84 -11.20 -7.93 11.02
C ASN A 84 -10.62 -6.65 11.63
N SER A 85 -11.43 -5.91 12.40
CA SER A 85 -11.00 -4.66 13.03
C SER A 85 -9.74 -4.82 13.90
N GLU A 86 -8.97 -3.75 14.07
CA GLU A 86 -7.76 -3.74 14.92
C GLU A 86 -8.07 -4.12 16.38
N ALA A 87 -9.25 -3.76 16.88
CA ALA A 87 -9.73 -4.23 18.18
C ALA A 87 -9.93 -5.75 18.23
N ASN A 88 -10.30 -6.38 17.12
CA ASN A 88 -10.50 -7.83 17.02
C ASN A 88 -9.18 -8.59 17.17
N ILE A 89 -8.06 -8.08 16.64
CA ILE A 89 -6.77 -8.78 16.72
C ILE A 89 -6.23 -8.82 18.15
N ALA A 90 -6.28 -7.69 18.87
CA ALA A 90 -5.78 -7.63 20.25
C ALA A 90 -6.61 -8.50 21.20
N ALA A 91 -7.94 -8.43 21.08
CA ALA A 91 -8.86 -9.25 21.87
C ALA A 91 -8.67 -10.75 21.61
N ARG A 92 -8.49 -11.15 20.33
CA ARG A 92 -8.28 -12.56 19.98
C ARG A 92 -6.93 -13.09 20.45
N VAL A 93 -5.87 -12.28 20.36
CA VAL A 93 -4.56 -12.65 20.91
C VAL A 93 -4.63 -12.81 22.43
N ALA A 94 -5.27 -11.88 23.14
CA ALA A 94 -5.43 -11.96 24.61
C ALA A 94 -6.25 -13.17 25.05
N ALA A 95 -7.32 -13.54 24.31
CA ALA A 95 -8.11 -14.74 24.59
C ALA A 95 -7.29 -16.03 24.45
N LEU A 96 -6.42 -16.12 23.45
CA LEU A 96 -5.54 -17.28 23.27
C LEU A 96 -4.42 -17.32 24.33
N GLU A 97 -3.91 -16.17 24.75
CA GLU A 97 -2.96 -16.07 25.85
C GLU A 97 -3.59 -16.52 27.17
N SER A 98 -4.86 -16.21 27.44
CA SER A 98 -5.58 -16.68 28.63
C SER A 98 -5.93 -18.17 28.59
N GLU A 99 -6.05 -18.76 27.40
CA GLU A 99 -6.09 -20.22 27.18
C GLU A 99 -4.73 -20.91 27.42
N GLY A 100 -3.68 -20.14 27.73
CA GLY A 100 -2.35 -20.66 28.08
C GLY A 100 -1.38 -20.78 26.90
N LEU A 101 -1.71 -20.22 25.73
CA LEU A 101 -0.74 -20.14 24.62
C LEU A 101 0.28 -19.05 24.91
N ASP A 102 1.53 -19.29 24.51
CA ASP A 102 2.52 -18.22 24.50
C ASP A 102 2.15 -17.14 23.47
N SER A 103 2.54 -15.89 23.75
CA SER A 103 2.20 -14.72 22.91
C SER A 103 2.60 -14.90 21.44
N ARG A 104 3.70 -15.61 21.19
CA ARG A 104 4.25 -15.85 19.85
C ARG A 104 3.37 -16.85 19.07
N ALA A 105 2.84 -17.85 19.76
CA ALA A 105 1.95 -18.87 19.24
C ALA A 105 0.54 -18.32 19.03
N ALA A 106 0.03 -17.53 19.98
CA ALA A 106 -1.24 -16.81 19.87
C ALA A 106 -1.25 -15.92 18.63
N LEU A 107 -0.25 -15.05 18.46
CA LEU A 107 -0.13 -14.18 17.29
C LEU A 107 -0.06 -14.96 15.97
N LYS A 108 0.68 -16.08 15.96
CA LYS A 108 0.80 -16.94 14.76
C LYS A 108 -0.55 -17.58 14.39
N LYS A 109 -1.33 -18.00 15.39
CA LYS A 109 -2.65 -18.61 15.19
C LYS A 109 -3.64 -17.58 14.64
N VAL A 110 -3.69 -16.39 15.25
CA VAL A 110 -4.54 -15.27 14.79
C VAL A 110 -4.14 -14.81 13.39
N ALA A 111 -2.83 -14.69 13.09
CA ALA A 111 -2.36 -14.35 11.75
C ALA A 111 -2.88 -15.33 10.69
N ARG A 112 -2.90 -16.63 11.01
CA ARG A 112 -3.42 -17.66 10.11
C ARG A 112 -4.93 -17.58 9.93
N GLU A 113 -5.67 -17.35 11.01
CA GLU A 113 -7.13 -17.19 10.98
C GLU A 113 -7.56 -15.98 10.14
N LEU A 114 -6.81 -14.88 10.24
CA LEU A 114 -7.08 -13.64 9.52
C LEU A 114 -6.42 -13.56 8.13
N GLY A 115 -5.72 -14.60 7.68
CA GLY A 115 -4.99 -14.60 6.42
C GLY A 115 -3.85 -13.58 6.34
N LEU A 116 -3.34 -13.11 7.49
CA LEU A 116 -2.31 -12.10 7.58
C LEU A 116 -0.90 -12.71 7.60
N SER A 117 0.07 -11.97 7.06
CA SER A 117 1.46 -12.28 7.29
C SER A 117 1.83 -12.03 8.76
N ARG A 118 2.80 -12.77 9.28
CA ARG A 118 3.27 -12.60 10.66
C ARG A 118 3.76 -11.17 10.97
N PRO A 119 4.51 -10.48 10.07
CA PRO A 119 4.87 -9.07 10.27
C PRO A 119 3.65 -8.15 10.36
N GLU A 120 2.63 -8.41 9.54
CA GLU A 120 1.42 -7.59 9.50
C GLU A 120 0.56 -7.77 10.74
N ALA A 121 0.37 -9.01 11.19
CA ALA A 121 -0.32 -9.30 12.46
C ALA A 121 0.38 -8.64 13.66
N TYR A 122 1.72 -8.65 13.68
CA TYR A 122 2.49 -7.99 14.74
C TYR A 122 2.28 -6.47 14.73
N ARG A 123 2.39 -5.84 13.55
CA ARG A 123 2.17 -4.40 13.38
C ARG A 123 0.80 -3.97 13.89
N ARG A 124 -0.26 -4.69 13.50
CA ARG A 124 -1.64 -4.41 13.94
C ARG A 124 -1.84 -4.61 15.43
N LEU A 125 -1.26 -5.66 16.01
CA LEU A 125 -1.31 -5.88 17.47
C LEU A 125 -0.65 -4.73 18.24
N THR A 126 0.50 -4.23 17.76
CA THR A 126 1.19 -3.08 18.37
C THR A 126 0.35 -1.82 18.32
N ILE A 127 -0.25 -1.51 17.16
CA ILE A 127 -1.12 -0.34 17.01
C ILE A 127 -2.35 -0.45 17.93
N ALA A 128 -3.01 -1.61 17.95
CA ALA A 128 -4.20 -1.84 18.76
C ALA A 128 -3.94 -1.71 20.26
N ARG A 129 -2.79 -2.18 20.75
CA ARG A 129 -2.39 -2.02 22.16
C ARG A 129 -2.14 -0.56 22.54
N HIS A 130 -1.59 0.24 21.63
CA HIS A 130 -1.39 1.67 21.88
C HIS A 130 -2.69 2.47 21.84
N GLN A 131 -3.68 2.08 21.02
CA GLN A 131 -4.99 2.71 21.01
C GLN A 131 -5.80 2.43 22.29
N SER A 132 -5.71 1.20 22.83
CA SER A 132 -6.37 0.88 24.12
C SER A 132 -5.79 1.62 25.32
N GLU A 133 -4.53 2.05 25.25
CA GLU A 133 -3.88 2.85 26.31
C GLU A 133 -4.21 4.35 26.21
N SER A 134 -4.68 4.84 25.06
CA SER A 134 -5.05 6.25 24.87
C SER A 134 -6.53 6.55 25.13
N ASP A 135 -7.36 5.51 25.19
CA ASP A 135 -8.81 5.60 25.41
C ASP A 135 -9.22 5.36 26.88
N GLU A 136 -8.26 5.06 27.77
CA GLU A 136 -8.40 5.06 29.25
C GLU A 136 -7.88 6.36 29.87
#